data_AF-A0A7X8GU13-F1
#
_entry.id   AF-A0A7X8GU13-F1
#
_cell.length_a   1.000
_cell.length_b   1.000
_cell.length_c   1.000
_cell.angle_alpha   90.00
_cell.angle_beta   90.00
_cell.angle_gamma   90.00
#
_symmetry.space_group_name_H-M   'P 1'
#
loop_
_entity.id
_entity.type
_entity.pdbx_description
1 polymer ?
#
loop_
_entity_poly.entity_id
_entity_poly.type
_entity_poly.pdbx_seq_one_letter_code
_entity_poly.pdbx_strand_id
1 'polypeptide(L)'
;MRTLKFLIEKEFKQMFRNPLISQLIIFFPTMAILVFPWAINFEVKNIRVDVVDHAKGSYSRRLTNKVAASNYFVLHDTSDDYKKATRNMENGVI
;
A
#
# COMPACT_ATOMS: atom_id res chain seq x y z
N MET A 1 3.52 39.58 21.95
CA MET A 1 3.77 38.55 20.90
C MET A 1 4.84 38.96 19.85
N ARG A 2 5.75 39.90 20.13
CA ARG A 2 6.78 40.32 19.15
C ARG A 2 8.08 39.51 19.22
N THR A 3 8.43 39.04 20.42
CA THR A 3 9.69 38.32 20.69
C THR A 3 9.75 36.98 19.97
N LEU A 4 8.66 36.19 20.00
CA LEU A 4 8.59 34.89 19.34
C LEU A 4 8.76 35.01 17.81
N LYS A 5 8.11 35.99 17.19
CA LYS A 5 8.26 36.27 15.76
C LYS A 5 9.72 36.59 15.40
N PHE A 6 10.39 37.37 16.23
CA PHE A 6 11.78 37.77 16.02
C PHE A 6 12.76 36.61 16.16
N LEU A 7 12.53 35.72 17.13
CA LEU A 7 13.28 34.48 17.30
C LEU A 7 13.14 33.56 16.08
N ILE A 8 11.90 33.35 15.62
CA ILE A 8 11.64 32.52 14.44
C ILE A 8 12.32 33.11 13.20
N GLU A 9 12.19 34.42 12.97
CA GLU A 9 12.82 35.09 11.82
C GLU A 9 14.36 34.94 11.85
N LYS A 10 14.96 35.06 13.03
CA LYS A 10 16.41 34.85 13.21
C LYS A 10 16.82 33.43 12.83
N GLU A 11 16.13 32.42 13.34
CA GLU A 11 16.46 31.02 13.08
C GLU A 11 16.26 30.66 11.60
N PHE A 12 15.16 31.10 10.97
CA PHE A 12 14.96 30.89 9.53
C PHE A 12 16.07 31.53 8.68
N LYS A 13 16.46 32.77 9.00
CA LYS A 13 17.54 33.45 8.28
C LYS A 13 18.89 32.76 8.48
N GLN A 14 19.12 32.16 9.65
CA GLN A 14 20.30 31.36 9.96
C GLN A 14 20.28 30.03 9.20
N MET A 15 19.13 29.37 9.08
CA MET A 15 18.96 28.13 8.29
C MET A 15 19.27 28.37 6.80
N PHE A 16 18.81 29.48 6.22
CA PHE A 16 19.12 29.83 4.83
C PHE A 16 20.57 30.26 4.59
N ARG A 17 21.24 30.86 5.59
CA ARG A 17 22.66 31.25 5.48
C ARG A 17 23.62 30.07 5.64
N ASN A 18 23.21 29.01 6.32
CA ASN A 18 24.05 27.84 6.52
C ASN A 18 23.91 26.88 5.33
N PRO A 19 24.94 26.72 4.48
CA PRO A 19 24.85 25.87 3.29
C PRO A 19 24.53 24.42 3.64
N LEU A 20 25.00 23.90 4.78
CA LEU A 20 24.70 22.53 5.21
C LEU A 20 23.21 22.32 5.51
N ILE A 21 22.59 23.24 6.25
CA ILE A 21 21.17 23.15 6.60
C ILE A 21 20.32 23.33 5.34
N SER A 22 20.64 24.32 4.51
CA SER A 22 19.94 24.57 3.26
C SER A 22 20.04 23.38 2.29
N GLN A 23 21.22 22.75 2.19
CA GLN A 23 21.41 21.52 1.41
C GLN A 23 20.60 20.37 2.00
N LEU A 24 20.59 20.18 3.31
CA LEU A 24 19.87 19.08 3.95
C LEU A 24 18.35 19.19 3.76
N ILE A 25 17.78 20.40 3.85
CA ILE A 25 16.34 20.64 3.62
C ILE A 25 15.90 20.25 2.21
N ILE A 26 16.78 20.35 1.21
CA ILE A 26 16.47 20.01 -0.19
C ILE A 26 16.86 18.55 -0.48
N PHE A 27 18.05 18.15 -0.06
CA PHE A 27 18.62 16.84 -0.37
C PHE A 27 17.90 15.71 0.35
N PHE A 28 17.54 15.90 1.63
CA PHE A 28 16.84 14.89 2.41
C PHE A 28 15.50 14.45 1.78
N PRO A 29 14.56 15.36 1.46
CA PRO A 29 13.32 14.96 0.78
C PRO A 29 13.55 14.45 -0.64
N THR A 30 14.56 14.98 -1.36
CA THR A 30 14.89 14.48 -2.71
C THR A 30 15.36 13.03 -2.65
N MET A 31 16.28 12.71 -1.73
CA MET A 31 16.72 11.33 -1.49
C MET A 31 15.57 10.44 -1.04
N ALA A 32 14.71 10.92 -0.15
CA ALA A 32 13.54 10.17 0.27
C ALA A 32 12.65 9.79 -0.92
N ILE A 33 12.29 10.75 -1.78
CA ILE A 33 11.46 10.51 -2.97
C ILE A 33 12.14 9.53 -3.95
N LEU A 34 13.47 9.56 -4.04
CA LEU A 34 14.21 8.63 -4.91
C LEU A 34 14.32 7.22 -4.34
N VAL A 35 14.43 7.08 -3.02
CA VAL A 35 14.64 5.78 -2.34
C VAL A 35 13.32 5.07 -2.04
N PHE A 36 12.29 5.79 -1.61
CA PHE A 36 11.00 5.20 -1.23
C PHE A 36 10.36 4.31 -2.32
N PRO A 37 10.39 4.66 -3.61
CA PRO A 37 9.87 3.80 -4.67
C PRO A 37 10.53 2.42 -4.76
N TRP A 38 11.79 2.30 -4.35
CA TRP A 38 12.51 1.01 -4.33
C TRP A 38 12.22 0.22 -3.05
N ALA A 39 11.98 0.90 -1.94
CA ALA A 39 11.67 0.28 -0.66
C ALA A 39 10.21 -0.18 -0.57
N ILE A 40 9.31 0.53 -1.24
CA ILE A 40 7.88 0.20 -1.24
C ILE A 40 7.57 -0.68 -2.44
N ASN A 41 7.48 -2.00 -2.21
CA ASN A 41 6.89 -2.92 -3.18
C ASN A 41 5.37 -2.69 -3.21
N PHE A 42 4.90 -1.75 -4.04
CA PHE A 42 3.47 -1.55 -4.32
C PHE A 42 2.88 -2.63 -5.24
N GLU A 43 3.62 -3.68 -5.55
CA GLU A 43 3.10 -4.83 -6.28
C GLU A 43 2.13 -5.60 -5.39
N VAL A 44 0.83 -5.39 -5.60
CA VAL A 44 -0.24 -6.17 -4.94
C VAL A 44 -0.31 -7.57 -5.55
N LYS A 45 0.71 -8.39 -5.30
CA LYS A 45 0.77 -9.80 -5.71
C LYS A 45 0.41 -10.70 -4.53
N ASN A 46 -0.14 -11.88 -4.80
CA ASN A 46 -0.54 -12.86 -3.79
C ASN A 46 -1.74 -12.46 -2.92
N ILE A 47 -2.72 -11.74 -3.48
CA ILE A 47 -4.00 -11.53 -2.79
C ILE A 47 -4.73 -12.89 -2.77
N ARG A 48 -4.85 -13.52 -1.60
CA ARG A 48 -5.62 -14.77 -1.50
C ARG A 48 -7.11 -14.44 -1.50
N VAL A 49 -7.87 -15.17 -2.31
CA VAL A 49 -9.30 -14.93 -2.48
C VAL A 49 -10.05 -16.26 -2.42
N ASP A 50 -11.15 -16.25 -1.69
CA ASP A 50 -12.16 -17.31 -1.70
C ASP A 50 -13.36 -16.86 -2.55
N VAL A 51 -13.81 -17.72 -3.46
CA VAL A 51 -14.94 -17.43 -4.37
C VAL A 51 -16.14 -18.28 -3.97
N VAL A 52 -17.28 -17.63 -3.72
CA VAL A 52 -18.54 -18.34 -3.43
C VAL A 52 -19.38 -18.45 -4.70
N ASP A 53 -19.48 -19.67 -5.24
CA ASP A 53 -20.24 -19.94 -6.48
C ASP A 53 -21.48 -20.79 -6.20
N HIS A 54 -22.63 -20.12 -6.04
CA HIS A 54 -23.92 -20.79 -5.87
C HIS A 54 -24.52 -21.32 -7.17
N ALA A 55 -24.14 -20.77 -8.32
CA ALA A 55 -24.75 -21.11 -9.61
C ALA A 55 -24.09 -22.33 -10.26
N LYS A 56 -22.81 -22.60 -9.97
CA LYS A 56 -22.00 -23.72 -10.48
C LYS A 56 -22.06 -23.90 -12.01
N GLY A 57 -22.37 -22.82 -12.73
CA GLY A 57 -22.56 -22.81 -14.17
C GLY A 57 -21.23 -22.72 -14.92
N SER A 58 -21.27 -22.97 -16.22
CA SER A 58 -20.10 -22.82 -17.09
C SER A 58 -19.55 -21.39 -17.12
N TYR A 59 -20.42 -20.39 -17.00
CA TYR A 59 -20.05 -18.97 -16.96
C TYR A 59 -19.34 -18.59 -15.65
N SER A 60 -19.86 -19.02 -14.50
CA SER A 60 -19.25 -18.75 -13.19
C SER A 60 -17.89 -19.43 -13.07
N ARG A 61 -17.78 -20.70 -13.50
CA ARG A 61 -16.49 -21.42 -13.56
C ARG A 61 -15.46 -20.69 -14.44
N ARG A 62 -15.88 -20.16 -15.59
CA ARG A 62 -15.00 -19.41 -16.49
C ARG A 62 -14.54 -18.07 -15.89
N LEU A 63 -15.39 -17.41 -15.11
CA LEU A 63 -15.02 -16.21 -14.37
C LEU A 63 -14.00 -16.53 -13.26
N THR A 64 -14.26 -17.55 -12.45
CA THR A 64 -13.34 -18.02 -11.40
C THR A 64 -11.98 -18.41 -11.99
N ASN A 65 -11.95 -19.11 -13.11
CA ASN A 65 -10.71 -19.47 -13.79
C ASN A 65 -9.93 -18.25 -14.31
N LYS A 66 -10.62 -17.19 -14.75
CA LYS A 66 -9.96 -15.93 -15.14
C LYS A 66 -9.34 -15.21 -13.94
N VAL A 67 -10.01 -15.25 -12.78
CA VAL A 67 -9.49 -14.70 -11.52
C VAL A 67 -8.24 -15.47 -11.08
N ALA A 68 -8.32 -16.81 -11.08
CA ALA A 68 -7.21 -17.69 -10.71
C ALA A 68 -6.00 -17.61 -11.65
N ALA A 69 -6.23 -17.29 -12.94
CA ALA A 69 -5.15 -17.11 -13.92
C ALA A 69 -4.48 -15.72 -13.86
N SER A 70 -4.98 -14.81 -13.02
CA SER A 70 -4.37 -13.49 -12.86
C SER A 70 -3.18 -13.55 -11.90
N ASN A 71 -2.13 -12.75 -12.14
CA ASN A 71 -0.96 -12.68 -11.25
C ASN A 71 -1.22 -11.89 -9.94
N TYR A 72 -2.43 -11.36 -9.77
CA TYR A 72 -2.83 -10.58 -8.60
C TYR A 72 -3.50 -11.46 -7.54
N PHE A 73 -4.31 -12.43 -7.98
CA PHE A 73 -5.15 -13.25 -7.11
C PHE A 73 -4.67 -14.70 -7.05
N VAL A 74 -4.54 -15.22 -5.83
CA VAL A 74 -4.30 -16.64 -5.57
C VAL A 74 -5.62 -17.22 -5.08
N LEU A 75 -6.27 -18.03 -5.92
CA LEU A 75 -7.51 -18.69 -5.54
C LEU A 75 -7.22 -19.75 -4.48
N HIS A 76 -7.81 -19.61 -3.29
CA HIS A 76 -7.62 -20.54 -2.18
C HIS A 76 -8.70 -21.64 -2.16
N ASP A 77 -9.97 -21.27 -2.14
CA ASP A 77 -11.09 -22.23 -2.23
C ASP A 77 -12.28 -21.66 -3.04
N THR A 78 -13.07 -22.57 -3.61
CA THR A 78 -14.40 -22.27 -4.13
C THR A 78 -15.43 -22.85 -3.17
N SER A 79 -15.82 -22.07 -2.15
CA SER A 79 -16.76 -22.54 -1.13
C SER A 79 -18.21 -22.37 -1.57
N ASP A 80 -19.06 -23.32 -1.20
CA ASP A 80 -20.50 -23.26 -1.51
C ASP A 80 -21.29 -22.41 -0.50
N ASP A 81 -20.66 -22.04 0.63
CA ASP A 81 -21.28 -21.32 1.74
C ASP A 81 -20.49 -20.06 2.07
N TYR A 82 -21.20 -18.93 2.11
CA TYR A 82 -20.67 -17.63 2.49
C TYR A 82 -20.05 -17.65 3.89
N LYS A 83 -20.68 -18.35 4.85
CA LYS A 83 -20.16 -18.40 6.23
C LYS A 83 -18.78 -19.06 6.31
N LYS A 84 -18.55 -20.08 5.47
CA LYS A 84 -17.25 -20.77 5.40
C LYS A 84 -16.19 -19.84 4.81
N ALA A 85 -16.51 -19.12 3.73
CA ALA A 85 -15.61 -18.13 3.14
C ALA A 85 -15.25 -16.99 4.12
N THR A 86 -16.23 -16.45 4.85
CA THR A 86 -15.98 -15.42 5.88
C THR A 86 -15.09 -15.96 7.00
N ARG A 87 -15.32 -17.19 7.46
CA ARG A 87 -14.50 -17.81 8.50
C ARG A 87 -13.05 -18.06 8.05
N ASN A 88 -12.84 -18.42 6.79
CA ASN A 88 -11.50 -18.54 6.22
C ASN A 88 -10.77 -17.19 6.21
N MET A 89 -11.50 -16.10 5.94
CA MET A 89 -10.99 -14.73 6.01
C MET A 89 -10.62 -14.32 7.43
N GLU A 90 -11.50 -14.57 8.40
CA GLU A 90 -11.28 -14.22 9.80
C GLU A 90 -10.09 -14.98 10.42
N ASN A 91 -9.88 -16.23 10.01
CA ASN A 91 -8.78 -17.07 10.51
C ASN A 91 -7.43 -16.81 9.81
N GLY A 92 -7.37 -15.92 8.81
CA GLY A 92 -6.14 -15.63 8.05
C GLY A 92 -5.65 -16.79 7.17
N VAL A 93 -6.55 -17.74 6.87
CA VAL A 93 -6.29 -18.86 5.96
C VAL A 93 -6.24 -18.35 4.51
N ILE A 94 -6.95 -17.24 4.24
CA ILE A 94 -6.76 -16.31 3.12
C ILE A 94 -6.16 -14.99 3.62
#